data_AF-A0AAJ0XCG8-F1
#
_entry.id   AF-A0AAJ0XCG8-F1
#
_cell.length_a   1.000
_cell.length_b   1.000
_cell.length_c   1.000
_cell.angle_alpha   90.00
_cell.angle_beta   90.00
_cell.angle_gamma   90.00
#
_symmetry.space_group_name_H-M   'P 1'
#
loop_
_entity.id
_entity.type
_entity.pdbx_description
1 polymer ?
#
loop_
_entity_poly.entity_id
_entity_poly.type
_entity_poly.pdbx_seq_one_letter_code
_entity_poly.pdbx_strand_id
1 'polypeptide(L)' 'MKVLSGKEICGILENHGFIKARQRGSHIVMQKQVPGSTITVPVPDHKEIRAGTLFSI' A
#
# COMPACT_ATOMS: atom_id res chain seq x y z
N MET A 1 -3.90 -17.10 4.74
CA MET A 1 -4.56 -15.85 4.30
C MET A 1 -3.50 -15.08 3.52
N LYS A 2 -3.65 -14.84 2.21
CA LYS A 2 -2.61 -14.14 1.43
C LYS A 2 -2.71 -12.65 1.72
N VAL A 3 -1.94 -12.15 2.68
CA VAL A 3 -1.88 -10.71 2.93
C VAL A 3 -0.95 -10.11 1.89
N LEU A 4 -1.56 -9.42 0.91
CA LEU A 4 -0.83 -8.74 -0.16
C LEU A 4 0.11 -7.72 0.48
N SER A 5 1.40 -7.80 0.15
CA SER A 5 2.37 -6.81 0.62
C SER A 5 2.05 -5.42 0.04
N GLY A 6 2.39 -4.34 0.73
CA GLY A 6 2.18 -2.97 0.22
C GLY A 6 2.79 -2.74 -1.17
N LYS A 7 3.87 -3.45 -1.49
CA LYS A 7 4.47 -3.49 -2.84
C LYS A 7 3.58 -4.10 -3.90
N GLU A 8 2.89 -5.21 -3.60
CA GLU A 8 1.95 -5.82 -4.56
C GLU A 8 0.73 -4.93 -4.79
N ILE A 9 0.20 -4.32 -3.72
CA ILE A 9 -0.92 -3.37 -3.83
C ILE A 9 -0.49 -2.14 -4.65
N CYS A 10 0.73 -1.64 -4.42
CA CYS A 10 1.31 -0.59 -5.28
C CYS A 10 1.35 -1.02 -6.74
N GLY A 11 1.89 -2.22 -7.05
CA GLY A 11 1.98 -2.69 -8.43
C GLY A 11 0.62 -2.80 -9.13
N ILE A 12 -0.41 -3.27 -8.42
CA ILE A 12 -1.79 -3.31 -8.94
C ILE A 12 -2.29 -1.88 -9.20
N LEU A 13 -2.14 -0.96 -8.24
CA LEU A 13 -2.56 0.42 -8.39
C LEU A 13 -1.80 1.12 -9.53
N GLU A 14 -0.50 0.87 -9.67
CA GLU A 14 0.32 1.38 -10.79
C GLU A 14 -0.26 0.92 -12.15
N ASN A 15 -0.65 -0.34 -12.27
CA ASN A 15 -1.30 -0.86 -13.48
C ASN A 15 -2.68 -0.23 -13.75
N HIS A 16 -3.38 0.23 -12.71
CA HIS A 16 -4.62 0.98 -12.82
C HIS A 16 -4.42 2.49 -13.07
N GLY A 17 -3.18 2.95 -13.29
CA GLY A 17 -2.83 4.34 -13.58
C GLY A 17 -2.69 5.23 -12.34
N PHE A 18 -2.50 4.63 -11.16
CA PHE A 18 -2.07 5.36 -9.99
C PHE A 18 -0.55 5.52 -9.98
N ILE A 19 -0.08 6.60 -9.40
CA ILE A 19 1.34 6.93 -9.25
C ILE A 19 1.67 7.12 -7.77
N LYS A 20 2.90 6.78 -7.36
CA LYS A 20 3.37 7.06 -6.00
C LYS A 20 3.54 8.56 -5.82
N ALA A 21 2.77 9.15 -4.91
CA ALA A 21 2.80 10.58 -4.65
C ALA A 21 3.68 10.96 -3.44
N ARG A 22 3.55 10.22 -2.34
CA ARG A 22 4.41 10.39 -1.15
C ARG A 22 4.49 9.11 -0.34
N GLN A 23 5.53 8.95 0.45
CA GLN A 23 5.60 7.88 1.45
C GLN A 23 5.92 8.49 2.82
N ARG A 24 5.17 8.09 3.85
CA ARG A 24 5.42 8.48 5.24
C ARG A 24 5.48 7.21 6.10
N GLY A 25 6.69 6.83 6.47
CA GLY A 25 6.94 5.57 7.18
C GLY A 25 6.49 4.37 6.35
N SER A 26 5.69 3.49 6.98
CA SER A 26 5.07 2.32 6.34
C SER A 26 3.78 2.65 5.60
N HIS A 27 3.50 3.89 5.23
CA HIS A 27 2.33 4.23 4.40
C HIS A 27 2.77 4.92 3.12
N ILE A 28 2.47 4.31 1.99
CA ILE A 28 2.70 4.85 0.64
C ILE A 28 1.39 5.46 0.16
N VAL A 29 1.39 6.73 -0.20
CA VAL A 29 0.24 7.40 -0.80
C VAL A 29 0.35 7.31 -2.31
N MET A 30 -0.63 6.65 -2.91
CA MET A 30 -0.83 6.54 -4.34
C MET A 30 -1.85 7.58 -4.80
N GLN A 31 -1.64 8.20 -5.95
CA GLN A 31 -2.57 9.17 -6.53
C GLN A 31 -2.85 8.86 -8.00
N LYS A 32 -4.08 9.05 -8.44
CA LYS A 32 -4.46 8.99 -9.85
C LYS A 32 -5.16 10.28 -10.23
N GLN A 33 -4.64 10.97 -11.24
CA GLN A 33 -5.32 12.12 -11.82
C GLN A 33 -6.44 11.62 -12.74
N VAL A 34 -7.63 12.13 -12.53
CA VAL A 34 -8.80 11.92 -13.39
C VAL A 34 -9.33 13.28 -13.83
N PRO A 35 -10.05 13.39 -14.95
CA PRO A 35 -10.60 14.67 -15.41
C PRO A 35 -11.46 15.31 -14.31
N GLY A 36 -10.98 16.44 -13.77
CA GLY A 36 -11.68 17.19 -12.72
C GLY A 36 -11.48 16.71 -11.27
N SER A 37 -10.64 15.70 -11.00
CA SER A 37 -10.38 15.23 -9.62
C SER A 37 -9.05 14.48 -9.47
N THR A 38 -8.56 14.35 -8.23
CA THR A 38 -7.41 13.50 -7.90
C THR A 38 -7.82 12.45 -6.90
N ILE A 39 -7.76 11.18 -7.28
CA ILE A 39 -8.04 10.06 -6.37
C ILE A 39 -6.76 9.79 -5.58
N THR A 40 -6.84 9.86 -4.25
CA THR A 40 -5.70 9.60 -3.35
C THR A 40 -5.98 8.37 -2.50
N VAL A 41 -5.07 7.38 -2.55
CA VAL A 41 -5.21 6.09 -1.86
C VAL A 41 -3.97 5.85 -0.99
N PRO A 42 -4.08 5.84 0.35
CA PRO A 42 -3.01 5.39 1.22
C PRO A 42 -2.92 3.86 1.22
N VAL A 43 -1.75 3.34 0.86
CA VAL A 43 -1.38 1.93 0.85
C VAL A 43 -0.46 1.66 2.04
N PRO A 44 -0.87 0.81 2.99
CA PRO A 44 0.03 0.40 4.05
C PRO A 44 1.10 -0.58 3.51
N ASP A 45 2.36 -0.21 3.69
CA ASP A 45 3.59 -0.98 3.45
C ASP A 45 4.08 -1.62 4.75
N HIS A 46 3.20 -2.33 5.47
CA HIS A 46 3.68 -3.29 6.45
C HIS A 46 3.90 -4.63 5.74
N LYS A 47 5.13 -5.17 5.84
CA LYS A 47 5.28 -6.62 5.81
C LYS A 47 4.46 -7.13 6.99
N GLU A 48 3.47 -7.96 6.70
CA GLU A 48 2.68 -8.71 7.68
C GLU A 48 3.51 -8.98 8.94
N ILE A 49 2.97 -8.59 10.10
CA ILE A 49 3.58 -8.80 11.42
C ILE A 49 4.09 -10.24 11.44
N ARG A 50 5.39 -10.40 11.74
CA ARG A 50 6.06 -11.69 11.86
C ARG A 50 5.15 -12.70 12.54
N ALA A 51 5.12 -13.93 12.06
CA ALA A 51 4.56 -15.10 12.75
C ALA A 51 5.24 -15.43 14.10
N GLY A 52 5.80 -14.43 14.79
CA GLY A 52 6.60 -14.53 16.00
C GLY A 52 5.97 -13.86 17.23
N THR A 53 4.66 -13.61 17.23
CA THR A 53 3.92 -13.24 18.46
C THR A 53 3.00 -14.40 18.89
N LEU A 54 3.51 -15.62 18.84
CA LEU A 54 2.84 -16.83 19.34
C LEU A 54 3.79 -17.70 20.19
N PHE A 55 4.78 -17.11 20.86
CA PHE A 55 5.63 -17.81 21.83
C PHE A 55 5.99 -16.91 23.02
N SER A 56 4.97 -16.34 23.66
CA SER A 56 5.11 -15.86 25.03
C SER A 56 3.85 -16.25 25.79
N ILE A 57 3.69 -17.56 26.00
CA ILE A 57 2.98 -18.12 27.15
C ILE A 57 4.01 -18.68 28.11
#